data_AF-A0A091K153-F1
#
_entry.id   AF-A0A091K153-F1
#
_cell.length_a   1.000
_cell.length_b   1.000
_cell.length_c   1.000
_cell.angle_alpha   90.00
_cell.angle_beta   90.00
_cell.angle_gamma   90.00
#
_symmetry.space_group_name_H-M   'P 1'
#
loop_
_entity.id
_entity.type
_entity.pdbx_description
1 polymer ?
#
loop_
_entity_poly.entity_id
_entity_poly.type
_entity_poly.pdbx_seq_one_letter_code
_entity_poly.pdbx_strand_id
1 'polypeptide(L)'
;VKSCKGVEVSRAQVTPMGLRSGELRDRFWLVTKEDGHMVTARQEPRLVLISVGSENGHLTLEAPEMKRLCLPIKLPRKNPVLNCRVFGLDIQGRDCGDEVAHWITTFLNSGPYRLVHFESSMVPRKSKDIMNVFRTTDEVAYPDCSPVLMLSEASLEDLNRKLEKKVKMENFRPNILVTDCSAFEEDTWEDIIIGNVEMKGTMCCSRCILTTVDPDTGALDRKEPLETLKSYRLCDPSERHLHKSSPLFGKYFAVDRTGVIQVGDPVYKMV
;
A
#
# COMPACT_ATOMS: atom_id res chain seq x y z
N VAL A 1 3.18 7.56 2.00
CA VAL A 1 4.43 6.91 2.46
C VAL A 1 4.16 5.43 2.74
N LYS A 2 5.07 4.51 2.40
CA LYS A 2 4.91 3.06 2.66
C LYS A 2 4.63 2.83 4.16
N SER A 3 3.65 1.98 4.46
CA SER A 3 3.19 1.65 5.82
C SER A 3 2.55 2.78 6.65
N CYS A 4 2.59 4.03 6.21
CA CYS A 4 1.88 5.13 6.88
C CYS A 4 0.38 5.14 6.62
N LYS A 5 -0.33 6.09 7.24
CA LYS A 5 -1.78 6.29 7.11
C LYS A 5 -2.19 6.51 5.66
N GLY A 6 -3.38 6.03 5.30
CA GLY A 6 -3.98 6.26 4.00
C GLY A 6 -4.40 7.73 3.82
N VAL A 7 -4.56 8.14 2.56
CA VAL A 7 -5.15 9.42 2.19
C VAL A 7 -6.42 9.12 1.43
N GLU A 8 -7.56 9.49 2.01
CA GLU A 8 -8.86 9.34 1.36
C GLU A 8 -9.03 10.42 0.29
N VAL A 9 -9.49 10.01 -0.89
CA VAL A 9 -9.69 10.90 -2.03
C VAL A 9 -10.98 10.53 -2.74
N SER A 10 -11.75 11.52 -3.19
CA SER A 10 -12.96 11.29 -3.99
C SER A 10 -12.66 10.99 -5.46
N ARG A 11 -11.43 11.27 -5.92
CA ARG A 11 -10.99 11.12 -7.30
C ARG A 11 -9.50 10.83 -7.35
N ALA A 12 -9.09 9.92 -8.24
CA ALA A 12 -7.68 9.60 -8.48
C ALA A 12 -7.41 9.29 -9.95
N GLN A 13 -6.20 9.63 -10.40
CA GLN A 13 -5.65 9.10 -11.64
C GLN A 13 -5.10 7.69 -11.39
N VAL A 14 -5.50 6.72 -12.19
CA VAL A 14 -4.88 5.40 -12.24
C VAL A 14 -3.71 5.46 -13.21
N THR A 15 -2.49 5.26 -12.69
CA THR A 15 -1.25 5.23 -13.47
C THR A 15 -0.73 3.79 -13.56
N PRO A 16 0.23 3.47 -14.46
CA PRO A 16 0.78 2.12 -14.55
C PRO A 16 1.38 1.61 -13.22
N MET A 17 1.84 2.53 -12.36
CA MET A 17 2.44 2.21 -11.05
C MET A 17 1.49 2.43 -9.86
N GLY A 18 0.18 2.58 -10.10
CA GLY A 18 -0.83 2.73 -9.07
C GLY A 18 -1.50 4.11 -9.04
N LEU A 19 -2.21 4.41 -7.96
CA LEU A 19 -3.02 5.63 -7.84
C LEU A 19 -2.16 6.90 -7.68
N ARG A 20 -2.67 8.00 -8.22
CA ARG A 20 -2.15 9.35 -8.05
C ARG A 20 -3.30 10.32 -7.77
N SER A 21 -3.14 11.18 -6.77
CA SER A 21 -4.02 12.32 -6.53
C SER A 21 -3.19 13.58 -6.34
N GLY A 22 -3.34 14.53 -7.27
CA GLY A 22 -2.48 15.72 -7.33
C GLY A 22 -0.99 15.35 -7.43
N GLU A 23 -0.23 15.72 -6.42
CA GLU A 23 1.21 15.44 -6.31
C GLU A 23 1.52 14.15 -5.54
N LEU A 24 0.53 13.54 -4.88
CA LEU A 24 0.69 12.29 -4.14
C LEU A 24 0.55 11.09 -5.06
N ARG A 25 1.51 10.17 -4.96
CA ARG A 25 1.51 8.87 -5.66
C ARG A 25 1.61 7.71 -4.68
N ASP A 26 0.93 6.62 -5.00
CA ASP A 26 0.79 5.51 -4.08
C ASP A 26 2.12 4.83 -3.72
N ARG A 27 2.55 4.94 -2.46
CA ARG A 27 3.82 4.39 -1.93
C ARG A 27 5.05 4.82 -2.75
N PHE A 28 5.14 6.10 -3.12
CA PHE A 28 6.33 6.72 -3.72
C PHE A 28 7.33 7.27 -2.69
N TRP A 29 7.03 7.11 -1.40
CA TRP A 29 7.93 7.47 -0.30
C TRP A 29 8.14 6.27 0.60
N LEU A 30 9.35 6.09 1.10
CA LEU A 30 9.77 4.94 1.89
C LEU A 30 10.57 5.39 3.09
N VAL A 31 10.23 4.87 4.27
CA VAL A 31 11.10 4.95 5.44
C VAL A 31 12.15 3.84 5.34
N THR A 32 13.42 4.20 5.54
CA THR A 32 14.54 3.25 5.53
C THR A 32 15.35 3.38 6.80
N LYS A 33 16.08 2.31 7.14
CA LYS A 33 17.25 2.41 8.02
C LYS A 33 18.38 3.16 7.30
N GLU A 34 19.45 3.48 8.03
CA GLU A 34 20.64 4.12 7.46
C GLU A 34 21.32 3.28 6.37
N ASP A 35 21.22 1.94 6.46
CA ASP A 35 21.76 1.01 5.47
C ASP A 35 20.86 0.81 4.23
N GLY A 36 19.77 1.56 4.12
CA GLY A 36 18.83 1.53 3.00
C GLY A 36 17.77 0.42 3.06
N HIS A 37 17.78 -0.46 4.07
CA HIS A 37 16.71 -1.45 4.20
C HIS A 37 15.38 -0.79 4.56
N MET A 38 14.29 -1.25 3.91
CA MET A 38 12.94 -0.76 4.19
C MET A 38 12.55 -0.93 5.65
N VAL A 39 11.79 0.05 6.16
CA VAL A 39 11.08 -0.04 7.43
C VAL A 39 9.59 -0.04 7.12
N THR A 40 8.87 -1.05 7.62
CA THR A 40 7.44 -1.21 7.42
C THR A 40 6.73 -1.33 8.76
N ALA A 41 5.41 -1.22 8.77
CA ALA A 41 4.61 -1.40 10.00
C ALA A 41 4.68 -2.81 10.59
N ARG A 42 5.34 -3.77 9.92
CA ARG A 42 5.69 -5.06 10.52
C ARG A 42 6.81 -4.93 11.56
N GLN A 43 7.74 -4.00 11.33
CA GLN A 43 8.85 -3.69 12.24
C GLN A 43 8.48 -2.53 13.17
N GLU A 44 7.88 -1.47 12.61
CA GLU A 44 7.53 -0.23 13.30
C GLU A 44 6.03 0.06 13.15
N PRO A 45 5.16 -0.59 13.94
CA PRO A 45 3.71 -0.44 13.85
C PRO A 45 3.25 1.02 13.93
N ARG A 46 3.93 1.86 14.72
CA ARG A 46 3.64 3.29 14.87
C ARG A 46 3.71 4.07 13.56
N LEU A 47 4.33 3.55 12.50
CA LEU A 47 4.30 4.18 11.17
C LEU A 47 2.87 4.47 10.70
N VAL A 48 1.89 3.62 11.04
CA VAL A 48 0.48 3.81 10.63
C VAL A 48 -0.14 5.10 11.19
N LEU A 49 0.44 5.67 12.25
CA LEU A 49 0.00 6.90 12.89
C LEU A 49 0.52 8.16 12.19
N ILE A 50 1.49 8.02 11.29
CA ILE A 50 2.00 9.14 10.50
C ILE A 50 0.97 9.42 9.40
N SER A 51 0.28 10.55 9.52
CA SER A 51 -0.61 11.10 8.52
C SER A 51 0.20 11.80 7.44
N VAL A 52 -0.22 11.63 6.19
CA VAL A 52 0.46 12.15 5.00
C VAL A 52 -0.52 13.01 4.24
N GLY A 53 -0.08 14.20 3.84
CA GLY A 53 -0.86 15.10 2.99
C GLY A 53 0.02 15.82 1.99
N SER A 54 -0.59 16.68 1.18
CA SER A 54 0.14 17.60 0.33
C SER A 54 -0.54 18.96 0.28
N GLU A 55 0.25 20.02 0.37
CA GLU A 55 -0.23 21.40 0.33
C GLU A 55 0.80 22.26 -0.40
N ASN A 56 0.39 22.98 -1.45
CA ASN A 56 1.20 23.98 -2.16
C ASN A 56 2.62 23.48 -2.58
N GLY A 57 2.73 22.32 -3.22
CA GLY A 57 4.04 21.78 -3.64
C GLY A 57 4.82 21.03 -2.54
N HIS A 58 4.26 20.90 -1.34
CA HIS A 58 4.92 20.29 -0.19
C HIS A 58 4.18 19.04 0.27
N LEU A 59 4.94 18.02 0.65
CA LEU A 59 4.45 16.88 1.43
C LEU A 59 4.32 17.35 2.88
N THR A 60 3.22 16.97 3.54
CA THR A 60 3.02 17.25 4.95
C THR A 60 3.00 15.95 5.74
N LEU A 61 3.75 15.89 6.83
CA LEU A 61 3.77 14.77 7.75
C LEU A 61 3.30 15.23 9.13
N GLU A 62 2.36 14.49 9.70
CA GLU A 62 1.78 14.76 11.02
C GLU A 62 1.71 13.45 11.80
N ALA A 63 2.02 13.53 13.09
CA ALA A 63 1.93 12.39 13.99
C ALA A 63 1.59 12.89 15.41
N PRO A 64 1.03 12.03 16.29
CA PRO A 64 0.72 12.42 17.66
C PRO A 64 1.92 13.04 18.37
N GLU A 65 1.69 14.17 19.06
CA GLU A 65 2.69 14.91 19.85
C GLU A 65 3.89 15.45 19.05
N MET A 66 3.84 15.43 17.72
CA MET A 66 4.87 15.98 16.84
C MET A 66 4.39 17.26 16.18
N LYS A 67 5.30 18.23 16.02
CA LYS A 67 5.03 19.40 15.17
C LYS A 67 4.85 18.95 13.71
N ARG A 68 3.84 19.49 13.02
CA ARG A 68 3.66 19.29 11.56
C ARG A 68 4.95 19.59 10.81
N LEU A 69 5.41 18.65 9.99
CA LEU A 69 6.58 18.80 9.14
C LEU A 69 6.13 19.01 7.70
N CYS A 70 6.74 19.98 7.02
CA CYS A 70 6.51 20.27 5.61
C CYS A 70 7.83 20.19 4.84
N LEU A 71 7.85 19.45 3.73
CA LEU A 71 9.02 19.31 2.87
C LEU A 71 8.61 19.40 1.39
N PRO A 72 9.44 19.97 0.50
CA PRO A 72 9.08 20.09 -0.91
C PRO A 72 8.96 18.70 -1.56
N ILE A 73 7.90 18.48 -2.35
CA ILE A 73 7.74 17.22 -3.11
C ILE A 73 8.83 17.08 -4.17
N LYS A 74 9.20 18.20 -4.80
CA LYS A 74 10.38 18.30 -5.67
C LYS A 74 11.61 18.53 -4.81
N LEU A 75 12.25 17.43 -4.41
CA LEU A 75 13.44 17.48 -3.57
C LEU A 75 14.62 18.18 -4.28
N PRO A 76 15.51 18.87 -3.53
CA PRO A 76 16.72 19.43 -4.10
C PRO A 76 17.58 18.35 -4.76
N ARG A 77 18.04 18.59 -5.99
CA ARG A 77 18.91 17.64 -6.73
C ARG A 77 20.22 17.31 -6.01
N LYS A 78 20.65 18.17 -5.09
CA LYS A 78 21.84 17.96 -4.24
C LYS A 78 21.65 16.88 -3.17
N ASN A 79 20.41 16.56 -2.79
CA ASN A 79 20.15 15.49 -1.83
C ASN A 79 20.61 14.17 -2.46
N PRO A 80 21.30 13.29 -1.73
CA PRO A 80 21.85 12.06 -2.32
C PRO A 80 20.73 11.11 -2.79
N VAL A 81 21.02 10.34 -3.85
CA VAL A 81 20.25 9.14 -4.17
C VAL A 81 20.82 8.00 -3.36
N LEU A 82 19.98 7.36 -2.57
CA LEU A 82 20.35 6.20 -1.78
C LEU A 82 19.92 4.93 -2.52
N ASN A 83 20.76 3.89 -2.44
CA ASN A 83 20.35 2.54 -2.78
C ASN A 83 19.54 1.99 -1.59
N CYS A 84 18.36 1.48 -1.87
CA CYS A 84 17.43 0.95 -0.88
C CYS A 84 17.07 -0.50 -1.23
N ARG A 85 16.58 -1.24 -0.24
CA ARG A 85 16.16 -2.63 -0.44
C ARG A 85 14.75 -2.86 0.06
N VAL A 86 13.86 -3.27 -0.86
CA VAL A 86 12.43 -3.49 -0.60
C VAL A 86 12.07 -4.92 -0.99
N PHE A 87 11.73 -5.74 0.01
CA PHE A 87 11.51 -7.18 -0.14
C PHE A 87 12.65 -7.93 -0.86
N GLY A 88 13.89 -7.56 -0.54
CA GLY A 88 15.09 -8.23 -1.10
C GLY A 88 15.51 -7.74 -2.48
N LEU A 89 14.72 -6.88 -3.13
CA LEU A 89 15.03 -6.25 -4.42
C LEU A 89 15.59 -4.84 -4.23
N ASP A 90 16.55 -4.48 -5.06
CA ASP A 90 17.17 -3.16 -5.06
C ASP A 90 16.25 -2.14 -5.74
N ILE A 91 16.22 -0.93 -5.17
CA ILE A 91 15.52 0.23 -5.72
C ILE A 91 16.18 1.50 -5.20
N GLN A 92 16.04 2.61 -5.92
CA GLN A 92 16.60 3.89 -5.49
C GLN A 92 15.56 4.77 -4.81
N GLY A 93 16.04 5.75 -4.05
CA GLY A 93 15.22 6.84 -3.53
C GLY A 93 16.08 8.05 -3.21
N ARG A 94 15.58 9.25 -3.50
CA ARG A 94 16.25 10.50 -3.11
C ARG A 94 15.98 10.80 -1.65
N ASP A 95 17.03 11.03 -0.88
CA ASP A 95 16.94 11.37 0.54
C ASP A 95 16.16 12.68 0.74
N CYS A 96 15.27 12.70 1.73
CA CYS A 96 14.48 13.88 2.08
C CYS A 96 15.23 14.85 3.02
N GLY A 97 16.40 14.45 3.52
CA GLY A 97 17.29 15.31 4.31
C GLY A 97 17.19 15.11 5.82
N ASP A 98 18.14 15.70 6.56
CA ASP A 98 18.35 15.42 7.99
C ASP A 98 17.21 15.88 8.89
N GLU A 99 16.53 16.98 8.54
CA GLU A 99 15.35 17.44 9.30
C GLU A 99 14.24 16.38 9.28
N VAL A 100 13.99 15.78 8.12
CA VAL A 100 12.96 14.76 7.92
C VAL A 100 13.36 13.46 8.60
N ALA A 101 14.63 13.08 8.48
CA ALA A 101 15.20 11.92 9.16
C ALA A 101 15.08 12.06 10.69
N HIS A 102 15.42 13.23 11.24
CA HIS A 102 15.31 13.53 12.66
C HIS A 102 13.85 13.47 13.13
N TRP A 103 12.90 14.04 12.38
CA TRP A 103 11.48 14.00 12.73
C TRP A 103 10.94 12.57 12.84
N ILE A 104 11.24 11.71 11.85
CA ILE A 104 10.78 10.31 11.85
C ILE A 104 11.46 9.52 12.98
N THR A 105 12.77 9.71 13.15
CA THR A 105 13.56 9.07 14.21
C THR A 105 13.00 9.42 15.59
N THR A 106 12.70 10.68 15.83
CA THR A 106 12.12 11.16 17.10
C THR A 106 10.73 10.57 17.35
N PHE A 107 9.87 10.51 16.34
CA PHE A 107 8.52 9.97 16.51
C PHE A 107 8.48 8.45 16.77
N LEU A 108 9.34 7.70 16.07
CA LEU A 108 9.40 6.24 16.21
C LEU A 108 10.23 5.82 17.44
N ASN A 109 11.22 6.61 17.83
CA ASN A 109 12.04 6.45 19.03
C ASN A 109 12.63 5.03 19.22
N SER A 110 13.00 4.38 18.13
CA SER A 110 13.50 2.99 18.13
C SER A 110 14.79 2.78 17.34
N GLY A 111 15.21 3.76 16.54
CA GLY A 111 16.43 3.71 15.76
C GLY A 111 16.55 4.88 14.78
N PRO A 112 17.71 5.05 14.13
CA PRO A 112 17.89 6.07 13.12
C PRO A 112 17.18 5.69 11.82
N TYR A 113 16.36 6.61 11.32
CA TYR A 113 15.56 6.43 10.13
C TYR A 113 15.73 7.58 9.15
N ARG A 114 15.56 7.25 7.86
CA ARG A 114 15.52 8.23 6.76
C ARG A 114 14.22 8.08 6.00
N LEU A 115 13.83 9.15 5.30
CA LEU A 115 12.75 9.12 4.33
C LEU A 115 13.35 9.32 2.95
N VAL A 116 12.98 8.45 2.01
CA VAL A 116 13.37 8.59 0.61
C VAL A 116 12.14 8.71 -0.29
N HIS A 117 12.28 9.43 -1.40
CA HIS A 117 11.26 9.59 -2.43
C HIS A 117 11.71 8.97 -3.76
N PHE A 118 10.83 8.20 -4.38
CA PHE A 118 11.05 7.63 -5.71
C PHE A 118 10.79 8.66 -6.79
N GLU A 119 11.78 8.94 -7.63
CA GLU A 119 11.66 9.88 -8.76
C GLU A 119 11.37 9.13 -10.06
N SER A 120 10.64 9.74 -10.99
CA SER A 120 10.28 9.10 -12.27
C SER A 120 11.47 8.78 -13.18
N SER A 121 12.65 9.34 -12.91
CA SER A 121 13.89 9.00 -13.61
C SER A 121 14.59 7.75 -13.05
N MET A 122 14.15 7.24 -11.90
CA MET A 122 14.70 6.03 -11.29
C MET A 122 14.07 4.78 -11.90
N VAL A 123 14.80 3.67 -11.85
CA VAL A 123 14.31 2.38 -12.33
C VAL A 123 13.32 1.79 -11.31
N PRO A 124 12.07 1.49 -11.70
CA PRO A 124 11.08 0.90 -10.81
C PRO A 124 11.38 -0.59 -10.57
N ARG A 125 10.76 -1.17 -9.52
CA ARG A 125 10.77 -2.63 -9.34
C ARG A 125 9.71 -3.23 -10.25
N LYS A 126 9.97 -4.45 -10.75
CA LYS A 126 9.00 -5.21 -11.52
C LYS A 126 8.20 -6.11 -10.60
N SER A 127 6.88 -6.07 -10.72
CA SER A 127 5.97 -6.93 -9.96
C SER A 127 6.26 -8.41 -10.21
N LYS A 128 6.67 -8.76 -11.44
CA LYS A 128 7.02 -10.13 -11.84
C LYS A 128 8.20 -10.73 -11.05
N ASP A 129 9.17 -9.90 -10.68
CA ASP A 129 10.34 -10.34 -9.89
C ASP A 129 9.98 -10.61 -8.42
N ILE A 130 8.79 -10.17 -8.00
CA ILE A 130 8.23 -10.39 -6.66
C ILE A 130 7.28 -11.59 -6.70
N MET A 131 6.36 -11.60 -7.68
CA MET A 131 5.38 -12.65 -7.90
C MET A 131 5.26 -12.93 -9.41
N ASN A 132 5.54 -14.16 -9.84
CA ASN A 132 5.66 -14.52 -11.26
C ASN A 132 4.37 -14.40 -12.11
N VAL A 133 3.21 -14.28 -11.47
CA VAL A 133 1.89 -14.10 -12.12
C VAL A 133 1.73 -12.74 -12.80
N PHE A 134 2.53 -11.73 -12.42
CA PHE A 134 2.51 -10.41 -13.04
C PHE A 134 3.28 -10.41 -14.37
N ARG A 135 2.94 -9.45 -15.24
CA ARG A 135 3.62 -9.25 -16.52
C ARG A 135 4.97 -8.57 -16.30
N THR A 136 5.85 -8.69 -17.29
CA THR A 136 7.17 -8.03 -17.27
C THR A 136 7.10 -6.51 -17.31
N THR A 137 5.94 -5.97 -17.71
CA THR A 137 5.64 -4.54 -17.81
C THR A 137 4.96 -3.97 -16.58
N ASP A 138 4.56 -4.83 -15.62
CA ASP A 138 3.91 -4.37 -14.39
C ASP A 138 4.99 -3.89 -13.43
N GLU A 139 4.95 -2.60 -13.10
CA GLU A 139 6.00 -1.89 -12.37
C GLU A 139 5.44 -1.19 -11.14
N VAL A 140 6.24 -1.16 -10.07
CA VAL A 140 5.89 -0.53 -8.80
C VAL A 140 7.09 0.18 -8.19
N ALA A 141 6.83 1.26 -7.43
CA ALA A 141 7.84 1.88 -6.59
C ALA A 141 8.01 1.06 -5.29
N TYR A 142 7.48 1.57 -4.17
CA TYR A 142 7.53 0.90 -2.87
C TYR A 142 6.26 0.13 -2.41
N PRO A 143 5.18 -0.10 -3.21
CA PRO A 143 4.16 -1.11 -2.89
C PRO A 143 4.73 -2.51 -2.59
N ASP A 144 3.92 -3.44 -2.09
CA ASP A 144 4.42 -4.80 -1.82
C ASP A 144 4.70 -5.57 -3.11
N CYS A 145 3.71 -5.67 -4.00
CA CYS A 145 3.88 -6.30 -5.32
C CYS A 145 3.01 -5.73 -6.44
N SER A 146 1.89 -5.07 -6.15
CA SER A 146 0.90 -4.66 -7.17
C SER A 146 0.68 -3.14 -7.20
N PRO A 147 0.38 -2.56 -8.38
CA PRO A 147 -0.06 -1.18 -8.52
C PRO A 147 -1.37 -0.87 -7.78
N VAL A 148 -2.33 -1.81 -7.76
CA VAL A 148 -3.67 -1.60 -7.22
C VAL A 148 -4.13 -2.82 -6.44
N LEU A 149 -4.57 -2.61 -5.20
CA LEU A 149 -5.31 -3.58 -4.40
C LEU A 149 -6.77 -3.12 -4.29
N MET A 150 -7.71 -4.01 -4.62
CA MET A 150 -9.13 -3.79 -4.35
C MET A 150 -9.64 -4.72 -3.28
N LEU A 151 -10.67 -4.27 -2.57
CA LEU A 151 -11.35 -5.04 -1.53
C LEU A 151 -12.80 -4.55 -1.44
N SER A 152 -13.73 -5.48 -1.34
CA SER A 152 -15.15 -5.11 -1.20
C SER A 152 -15.53 -4.83 0.25
N GLU A 153 -16.52 -3.96 0.44
CA GLU A 153 -17.15 -3.72 1.74
C GLU A 153 -17.80 -5.01 2.27
N ALA A 154 -18.47 -5.77 1.41
CA ALA A 154 -19.09 -7.04 1.76
C ALA A 154 -18.10 -8.07 2.32
N SER A 155 -16.88 -8.14 1.77
CA SER A 155 -15.79 -8.98 2.33
C SER A 155 -15.38 -8.53 3.74
N LEU A 156 -15.27 -7.22 3.98
CA LEU A 156 -14.95 -6.66 5.29
C LEU A 156 -16.06 -6.96 6.31
N GLU A 157 -17.32 -6.78 5.93
CA GLU A 157 -18.46 -7.12 6.77
C GLU A 157 -18.50 -8.60 7.12
N ASP A 158 -18.23 -9.47 6.14
CA ASP A 158 -18.21 -10.91 6.35
C ASP A 158 -17.13 -11.35 7.36
N LEU A 159 -15.94 -10.76 7.27
CA LEU A 159 -14.90 -10.95 8.26
C LEU A 159 -15.31 -10.39 9.62
N ASN A 160 -15.85 -9.18 9.65
CA ASN A 160 -16.25 -8.52 10.88
C ASN A 160 -17.35 -9.29 11.62
N ARG A 161 -18.27 -9.98 10.94
CA ARG A 161 -19.24 -10.87 11.60
C ARG A 161 -18.59 -12.01 12.40
N LYS A 162 -17.37 -12.40 12.06
CA LYS A 162 -16.62 -13.50 12.69
C LYS A 162 -15.62 -13.02 13.76
N LEU A 163 -15.46 -11.71 13.95
CA LEU A 163 -14.51 -11.12 14.89
C LEU A 163 -15.21 -10.57 16.14
N GLU A 164 -14.59 -10.73 17.30
CA GLU A 164 -15.00 -10.03 18.52
C GLU A 164 -14.70 -8.53 18.42
N LYS A 165 -13.43 -8.18 18.21
CA LYS A 165 -12.99 -6.81 17.92
C LYS A 165 -13.06 -6.57 16.41
N LYS A 166 -13.98 -5.71 15.97
CA LYS A 166 -14.12 -5.36 14.56
C LYS A 166 -12.89 -4.61 14.05
N VAL A 167 -12.56 -4.86 12.79
CA VAL A 167 -11.48 -4.19 12.07
C VAL A 167 -12.04 -3.28 10.99
N LYS A 168 -11.23 -2.33 10.53
CA LYS A 168 -11.62 -1.36 9.51
C LYS A 168 -10.92 -1.67 8.18
N MET A 169 -11.34 -0.99 7.11
CA MET A 169 -10.73 -1.17 5.79
C MET A 169 -9.23 -0.82 5.79
N GLU A 170 -8.84 0.13 6.63
CA GLU A 170 -7.46 0.60 6.81
C GLU A 170 -6.51 -0.49 7.31
N ASN A 171 -7.02 -1.52 8.02
CA ASN A 171 -6.22 -2.70 8.38
C ASN A 171 -5.72 -3.44 7.12
N PHE A 172 -6.49 -3.39 6.03
CA PHE A 172 -6.20 -4.11 4.79
C PHE A 172 -5.58 -3.25 3.70
N ARG A 173 -5.64 -1.92 3.85
CA ARG A 173 -4.93 -0.93 3.03
C ARG A 173 -5.19 -1.04 1.52
N PRO A 174 -6.42 -1.32 1.06
CA PRO A 174 -6.73 -1.29 -0.37
C PRO A 174 -6.54 0.11 -0.93
N ASN A 175 -6.38 0.18 -2.24
CA ASN A 175 -6.42 1.42 -3.01
C ASN A 175 -7.85 1.80 -3.35
N ILE A 176 -8.69 0.81 -3.67
CA ILE A 176 -10.08 0.99 -4.09
C ILE A 176 -10.96 0.09 -3.22
N LEU A 177 -11.96 0.70 -2.59
CA LEU A 177 -13.07 0.00 -1.93
C LEU A 177 -14.22 -0.10 -2.92
N VAL A 178 -14.85 -1.27 -3.01
CA VAL A 178 -16.02 -1.50 -3.88
C VAL A 178 -17.23 -1.90 -3.02
N THR A 179 -18.39 -1.35 -3.32
CA THR A 179 -19.68 -1.65 -2.66
C THR A 179 -20.60 -2.44 -3.59
N ASP A 180 -21.78 -2.81 -3.10
CA ASP A 180 -22.87 -3.38 -3.89
C ASP A 180 -22.51 -4.69 -4.64
N CYS A 181 -21.66 -5.52 -4.03
CA CYS A 181 -21.33 -6.86 -4.50
C CYS A 181 -21.43 -7.89 -3.38
N SER A 182 -21.36 -9.17 -3.72
CA SER A 182 -21.32 -10.25 -2.74
C SER A 182 -19.97 -10.28 -2.02
N ALA A 183 -19.94 -10.85 -0.81
CA ALA A 183 -18.68 -11.06 -0.09
C ALA A 183 -17.73 -11.92 -0.95
N PHE A 184 -16.48 -11.46 -1.07
CA PHE A 184 -15.40 -12.06 -1.85
C PHE A 184 -15.63 -12.11 -3.37
N GLU A 185 -16.63 -11.41 -3.90
CA GLU A 185 -16.87 -11.38 -5.34
C GLU A 185 -15.67 -10.86 -6.12
N GLU A 186 -14.87 -9.97 -5.49
CA GLU A 186 -13.62 -9.45 -6.04
C GLU A 186 -12.57 -10.51 -6.38
N ASP A 187 -12.65 -11.70 -5.79
CA ASP A 187 -11.75 -12.81 -6.12
C ASP A 187 -11.90 -13.24 -7.59
N THR A 188 -13.10 -13.08 -8.14
CA THR A 188 -13.53 -13.55 -9.47
C THR A 188 -13.39 -12.51 -10.59
N TRP A 189 -12.92 -11.31 -10.25
CA TRP A 189 -12.73 -10.22 -11.20
C TRP A 189 -11.41 -10.39 -11.95
N GLU A 190 -11.49 -10.87 -13.19
CA GLU A 190 -10.34 -11.11 -14.06
C GLU A 190 -9.96 -9.89 -14.88
N ASP A 191 -10.91 -9.29 -15.58
CA ASP A 191 -10.72 -8.05 -16.34
C ASP A 191 -11.90 -7.13 -16.01
N ILE A 192 -11.61 -5.88 -15.62
CA ILE A 192 -12.62 -4.93 -15.17
C ILE A 192 -12.41 -3.54 -15.80
N ILE A 193 -13.51 -2.79 -15.85
CA ILE A 193 -13.55 -1.40 -16.29
C ILE A 193 -14.16 -0.54 -15.20
N ILE A 194 -13.49 0.57 -14.86
CA ILE A 194 -14.03 1.64 -14.00
C ILE A 194 -13.85 2.96 -14.76
N GLY A 195 -14.95 3.59 -15.17
CA GLY A 195 -14.90 4.72 -16.09
C GLY A 195 -14.26 4.31 -17.43
N ASN A 196 -13.07 4.83 -17.74
CA ASN A 196 -12.27 4.46 -18.92
C ASN A 196 -10.98 3.69 -18.57
N VAL A 197 -10.82 3.32 -17.31
CA VAL A 197 -9.66 2.56 -16.82
C VAL A 197 -9.94 1.09 -16.98
N GLU A 198 -9.04 0.38 -17.66
CA GLU A 198 -9.06 -1.08 -17.80
C GLU A 198 -7.99 -1.66 -16.88
N MET A 199 -8.38 -2.64 -16.06
CA MET A 199 -7.50 -3.30 -15.11
C MET A 199 -7.68 -4.82 -15.16
N LYS A 200 -6.56 -5.53 -15.06
CA LYS A 200 -6.51 -6.99 -15.05
C LYS A 200 -6.21 -7.51 -13.66
N GLY A 201 -7.11 -8.29 -13.10
CA GLY A 201 -6.94 -9.04 -11.86
C GLY A 201 -5.82 -10.07 -12.02
N THR A 202 -4.88 -10.07 -11.08
CA THR A 202 -3.69 -10.95 -11.14
C THR A 202 -3.78 -12.09 -10.16
N MET A 203 -3.88 -11.79 -8.86
CA MET A 203 -3.99 -12.79 -7.80
C MET A 203 -4.64 -12.21 -6.55
N CYS A 204 -5.16 -13.07 -5.69
CA CYS A 204 -5.67 -12.63 -4.38
C CYS A 204 -4.52 -12.16 -3.48
N CYS A 205 -4.80 -11.21 -2.60
CA CYS A 205 -3.83 -10.62 -1.70
C CYS A 205 -3.62 -11.53 -0.47
N SER A 206 -2.44 -12.13 -0.38
CA SER A 206 -1.98 -12.84 0.81
C SER A 206 -1.81 -11.88 1.98
N ARG A 207 -2.49 -12.13 3.10
CA ARG A 207 -2.46 -11.26 4.27
C ARG A 207 -1.34 -11.64 5.22
N CYS A 208 -0.75 -10.63 5.85
CA CYS A 208 0.33 -10.79 6.82
C CYS A 208 0.01 -10.06 8.12
N ILE A 209 0.93 -10.15 9.09
CA ILE A 209 0.83 -9.55 10.41
C ILE A 209 0.55 -8.03 10.39
N LEU A 210 0.83 -7.32 9.29
CA LEU A 210 0.49 -5.89 9.22
C LEU A 210 -1.02 -5.63 9.41
N THR A 211 -1.88 -6.58 9.01
CA THR A 211 -3.34 -6.47 9.19
C THR A 211 -3.77 -6.39 10.65
N THR A 212 -2.93 -6.84 11.57
CA THR A 212 -3.21 -6.87 13.02
C THR A 212 -2.74 -5.60 13.75
N VAL A 213 -2.13 -4.66 13.01
CA VAL A 213 -1.81 -3.32 13.54
C VAL A 213 -3.09 -2.48 13.52
N ASP A 214 -3.48 -2.00 14.70
CA ASP A 214 -4.59 -1.08 14.86
C ASP A 214 -4.23 0.28 14.24
N PRO A 215 -4.98 0.77 13.25
CA PRO A 215 -4.62 1.97 12.49
C PRO A 215 -4.74 3.27 13.29
N ASP A 216 -5.49 3.27 14.40
CA ASP A 216 -5.72 4.47 15.21
C ASP A 216 -4.70 4.58 16.36
N THR A 217 -4.21 3.44 16.85
CA THR A 217 -3.33 3.39 18.03
C THR A 217 -1.91 2.93 17.71
N GLY A 218 -1.69 2.29 16.54
CA GLY A 218 -0.43 1.65 16.19
C GLY A 218 -0.13 0.42 17.05
N ALA A 219 -1.10 -0.06 17.84
CA ALA A 219 -0.94 -1.24 18.66
C ALA A 219 -0.98 -2.51 17.80
N LEU A 220 -0.02 -3.41 18.02
CA LEU A 220 0.04 -4.69 17.33
C LEU A 220 -0.71 -5.75 18.13
N ASP A 221 -1.84 -6.24 17.59
CA ASP A 221 -2.39 -7.53 18.01
C ASP A 221 -1.55 -8.64 17.37
N ARG A 222 -1.19 -9.71 18.08
CA ARG A 222 -0.38 -10.80 17.49
C ARG A 222 -1.20 -11.89 16.82
N LYS A 223 -2.53 -11.79 16.86
CA LYS A 223 -3.47 -12.83 16.40
C LYS A 223 -4.48 -12.27 15.40
N GLU A 224 -5.32 -11.33 15.81
CA GLU A 224 -6.48 -10.90 15.01
C GLU A 224 -6.19 -9.68 14.12
N PRO A 225 -6.77 -9.59 12.91
CA PRO A 225 -7.79 -10.49 12.33
C PRO A 225 -7.21 -11.70 11.57
N LEU A 226 -5.90 -11.95 11.68
CA LEU A 226 -5.19 -12.88 10.82
C LEU A 226 -5.51 -14.34 11.15
N GLU A 227 -5.66 -14.71 12.42
CA GLU A 227 -6.09 -16.05 12.84
C GLU A 227 -7.51 -16.37 12.36
N THR A 228 -8.46 -15.44 12.53
CA THR A 228 -9.79 -15.60 11.97
C THR A 228 -9.74 -15.79 10.46
N LEU A 229 -9.00 -14.96 9.72
CA LEU A 229 -8.83 -15.16 8.28
C LEU A 229 -8.23 -16.53 7.92
N LYS A 230 -7.22 -17.02 8.65
CA LYS A 230 -6.65 -18.36 8.42
C LYS A 230 -7.66 -19.49 8.61
N SER A 231 -8.68 -19.30 9.43
CA SER A 231 -9.68 -20.36 9.68
C SER A 231 -10.56 -20.68 8.46
N TYR A 232 -10.77 -19.71 7.53
CA TYR A 232 -11.73 -19.88 6.44
C TYR A 232 -11.32 -19.28 5.08
N ARG A 233 -10.18 -18.56 5.01
CA ARG A 233 -9.70 -17.88 3.79
C ARG A 233 -8.34 -18.35 3.32
N LEU A 234 -7.94 -19.59 3.61
CA LEU A 234 -6.75 -20.18 3.00
C LEU A 234 -7.00 -20.47 1.52
N CYS A 235 -5.95 -20.40 0.70
CA CYS A 235 -6.03 -20.73 -0.71
C CYS A 235 -6.34 -22.22 -0.94
N ASP A 236 -6.80 -22.55 -2.15
CA ASP A 236 -6.88 -23.93 -2.60
C ASP A 236 -5.48 -24.59 -2.53
N PRO A 237 -5.40 -25.90 -2.21
CA PRO A 237 -4.13 -26.62 -2.19
C PRO A 237 -3.27 -26.46 -3.46
N SER A 238 -3.89 -26.33 -4.64
CA SER A 238 -3.20 -26.13 -5.92
C SER A 238 -2.44 -24.79 -5.99
N GLU A 239 -2.90 -23.76 -5.28
CA GLU A 239 -2.30 -22.41 -5.28
C GLU A 239 -1.33 -22.16 -4.11
N ARG A 240 -1.08 -23.18 -3.27
CA ARG A 240 -0.17 -23.05 -2.10
C ARG A 240 1.24 -22.61 -2.46
N HIS A 241 1.70 -22.88 -3.67
CA HIS A 241 3.00 -22.42 -4.14
C HIS A 241 3.08 -20.89 -4.25
N LEU A 242 1.95 -20.20 -4.44
CA LEU A 242 1.84 -18.74 -4.49
C LEU A 242 1.62 -18.13 -3.10
N HIS A 243 0.68 -18.68 -2.33
CA HIS A 243 0.18 -18.06 -1.10
C HIS A 243 0.75 -18.66 0.19
N LYS A 244 1.39 -19.83 0.10
CA LYS A 244 1.87 -20.64 1.24
C LYS A 244 0.71 -20.94 2.19
N SER A 245 0.81 -20.50 3.44
CA SER A 245 -0.23 -20.61 4.48
C SER A 245 -0.89 -19.27 4.82
N SER A 246 -0.71 -18.26 3.96
CA SER A 246 -1.30 -16.93 4.18
C SER A 246 -2.76 -16.94 3.74
N PRO A 247 -3.70 -16.40 4.53
CA PRO A 247 -5.07 -16.26 4.08
C PRO A 247 -5.22 -15.15 3.04
N LEU A 248 -6.28 -15.21 2.24
CA LEU A 248 -6.57 -14.37 1.10
C LEU A 248 -7.66 -13.34 1.42
N PHE A 249 -7.37 -12.06 1.19
CA PHE A 249 -8.35 -10.99 1.42
C PHE A 249 -8.07 -9.75 0.55
N GLY A 250 -8.97 -9.50 -0.41
CA GLY A 250 -8.78 -8.52 -1.48
C GLY A 250 -8.01 -9.10 -2.67
N LYS A 251 -8.04 -8.38 -3.80
CA LYS A 251 -7.49 -8.80 -5.09
C LYS A 251 -6.53 -7.75 -5.65
N TYR A 252 -5.39 -8.21 -6.17
CA TYR A 252 -4.42 -7.35 -6.86
C TYR A 252 -4.79 -7.18 -8.33
N PHE A 253 -4.54 -5.98 -8.85
CA PHE A 253 -4.80 -5.61 -10.23
C PHE A 253 -3.58 -4.94 -10.86
N ALA A 254 -3.30 -5.31 -12.10
CA ALA A 254 -2.44 -4.58 -13.01
C ALA A 254 -3.29 -3.60 -13.85
N VAL A 255 -2.65 -2.57 -14.39
CA VAL A 255 -3.33 -1.50 -15.14
C VAL A 255 -3.04 -1.66 -16.63
N ASP A 256 -4.09 -1.81 -17.43
CA ASP A 256 -4.01 -2.03 -18.88
C ASP A 256 -4.26 -0.72 -19.64
N ARG A 257 -5.24 0.06 -19.17
CA ARG A 257 -5.50 1.41 -19.64
C ARG A 257 -5.56 2.37 -18.47
N THR A 258 -4.72 3.40 -18.51
CA THR A 258 -4.72 4.49 -17.52
C THR A 258 -5.90 5.42 -17.73
N GLY A 259 -6.32 6.10 -16.66
CA GLY A 259 -7.40 7.06 -16.73
C GLY A 259 -7.68 7.65 -15.37
N VAL A 260 -8.90 8.13 -15.19
CA VAL A 260 -9.35 8.75 -13.95
C VAL A 260 -10.56 7.99 -13.46
N ILE A 261 -10.57 7.68 -12.18
CA ILE A 261 -11.71 7.10 -11.48
C ILE A 261 -12.12 8.05 -10.34
N GLN A 262 -13.38 7.96 -9.95
CA GLN A 262 -13.94 8.70 -8.82
C GLN A 262 -14.92 7.82 -8.04
N VAL A 263 -15.14 8.21 -6.78
CA VAL A 263 -16.15 7.55 -5.94
C VAL A 263 -17.51 7.67 -6.61
N GLY A 264 -18.23 6.55 -6.68
CA GLY A 264 -19.51 6.42 -7.37
C GLY A 264 -19.42 5.94 -8.82
N ASP A 265 -18.22 5.80 -9.40
CA ASP A 265 -18.08 5.15 -10.71
C ASP A 265 -18.46 3.66 -10.60
N PRO A 266 -19.27 3.13 -11.53
CA PRO A 266 -19.60 1.71 -11.58
C PRO A 266 -18.37 0.87 -11.96
N VAL A 267 -18.31 -0.34 -11.39
CA VAL A 267 -17.31 -1.35 -11.73
C VAL A 267 -17.94 -2.39 -12.64
N TYR A 268 -17.47 -2.49 -13.88
CA TYR A 268 -17.96 -3.47 -14.85
C TYR A 268 -16.95 -4.61 -15.00
N LYS A 269 -17.42 -5.86 -14.89
CA LYS A 269 -16.65 -7.04 -15.30
C LYS A 269 -16.70 -7.17 -16.82
N MET A 270 -15.55 -7.34 -17.46
CA MET A 270 -15.48 -7.69 -18.88
C MET A 270 -15.82 -9.17 -19.04
N VAL A 271 -16.71 -9.49 -19.97
CA VAL A 271 -17.15 -10.84 -20.34
C VAL A 271 -16.69 -11.15 -21.74
#